data_AF-A0A4R4SEF7-F1
#
_entry.id   AF-A0A4R4SEF7-F1
#
_cell.length_a   1.000
_cell.length_b   1.000
_cell.length_c   1.000
_cell.angle_alpha   90.00
_cell.angle_beta   90.00
_cell.angle_gamma   90.00
#
_symmetry.space_group_name_H-M   'P 1'
#
loop_
_entity.id
_entity.type
_entity.pdbx_description
1 polymer ?
#
loop_
_entity_poly.entity_id
_entity_poly.type
_entity_poly.pdbx_seq_one_letter_code
_entity_poly.pdbx_strand_id
1 'polypeptide(L)'
;MQMPIELAARRIKSMPVVDAAELLEALPADRAATLLSRIEPAPAAHLVAALDVHAAVKRLGAMGVERAVSFLRMMDSDIATTLLQAMGASAATAYLSPLVPDLAGRSLAQMDPPAAAKILELMDDVEALRCLVAMDRRTSFERVALMNRDAMRQMLARLASESVSESQRDRHVLGVPHRPCRVRPVGGHTH
;
A
#
# COMPACT_ATOMS: atom_id res chain seq x y z
N MET A 1 -18.32 -21.27 -32.14
CA MET A 1 -16.85 -21.43 -32.04
C MET A 1 -16.32 -20.39 -31.07
N GLN A 2 -15.58 -20.80 -30.04
CA GLN A 2 -15.03 -19.88 -29.05
C GLN A 2 -13.64 -19.43 -29.53
N MET A 3 -13.45 -18.12 -29.70
CA MET A 3 -12.15 -17.57 -30.08
C MET A 3 -11.11 -17.90 -28.99
N PRO A 4 -9.90 -18.38 -29.34
CA PRO A 4 -8.84 -18.61 -28.37
C PRO A 4 -8.49 -17.33 -27.60
N ILE A 5 -8.32 -17.44 -26.29
CA ILE A 5 -8.05 -16.29 -25.40
C ILE A 5 -6.79 -15.52 -25.81
N GLU A 6 -5.76 -16.23 -26.29
CA GLU A 6 -4.50 -15.64 -26.76
C GLU A 6 -4.69 -14.80 -28.02
N LEU A 7 -5.55 -15.25 -28.95
CA LEU A 7 -5.86 -14.49 -30.15
C LEU A 7 -6.70 -13.25 -29.80
N ALA A 8 -7.61 -13.39 -28.84
CA ALA A 8 -8.42 -12.29 -28.33
C ALA A 8 -7.55 -11.20 -27.68
N ALA A 9 -6.62 -11.60 -26.81
CA ALA A 9 -5.68 -10.68 -26.15
C ALA A 9 -4.78 -9.96 -27.16
N ARG A 10 -4.26 -10.66 -28.17
CA ARG A 10 -3.48 -10.05 -29.25
C ARG A 10 -4.29 -9.02 -30.03
N ARG A 11 -5.56 -9.33 -30.34
CA ARG A 11 -6.46 -8.39 -31.02
C ARG A 11 -6.72 -7.15 -30.18
N ILE A 12 -7.00 -7.31 -28.89
CA ILE A 12 -7.20 -6.21 -27.93
C ILE A 12 -5.96 -5.32 -27.84
N LYS A 13 -4.76 -5.91 -27.87
CA LYS A 13 -3.51 -5.14 -27.88
C LYS A 13 -3.29 -4.34 -29.17
N SER A 14 -3.82 -4.80 -30.29
CA SER A 14 -3.61 -4.18 -31.62
C SER A 14 -4.66 -3.16 -32.04
N MET A 15 -5.76 -3.05 -31.30
CA MET A 15 -6.85 -2.11 -31.60
C MET A 15 -6.62 -0.76 -30.90
N PRO A 16 -7.31 0.32 -31.34
CA PRO A 16 -7.33 1.58 -30.61
C PRO A 16 -7.77 1.37 -29.16
N VAL A 17 -7.16 2.13 -28.24
CA VAL A 17 -7.41 1.98 -26.78
C VAL A 17 -8.88 2.20 -26.41
N VAL A 18 -9.57 3.09 -27.12
CA VAL A 18 -10.99 3.39 -26.90
C VAL A 18 -11.85 2.20 -27.29
N ASP A 19 -11.67 1.65 -28.49
CA ASP A 19 -12.39 0.45 -28.94
C ASP A 19 -12.12 -0.75 -28.04
N ALA A 20 -10.88 -0.90 -27.55
CA ALA A 20 -10.52 -1.93 -26.60
C ALA A 20 -11.24 -1.76 -25.27
N ALA A 21 -11.30 -0.53 -24.76
CA ALA A 21 -12.01 -0.20 -23.53
C ALA A 21 -13.50 -0.54 -23.67
N GLU A 22 -14.16 -0.07 -24.73
CA GLU A 22 -15.57 -0.36 -24.99
C GLU A 22 -15.86 -1.88 -25.06
N LEU A 23 -15.01 -2.63 -25.75
CA LEU A 23 -15.14 -4.09 -25.82
C LEU A 23 -14.93 -4.76 -24.45
N LEU A 24 -13.91 -4.32 -23.69
CA LEU A 24 -13.66 -4.83 -22.36
C LEU A 24 -14.82 -4.49 -21.41
N GLU A 25 -15.48 -3.34 -21.59
CA GLU A 25 -16.66 -2.90 -20.84
C GLU A 25 -17.90 -3.75 -21.12
N ALA A 26 -18.11 -4.12 -22.38
CA ALA A 26 -19.21 -4.98 -22.80
C ALA A 26 -19.05 -6.45 -22.33
N LEU A 27 -17.82 -6.88 -21.99
CA LEU A 27 -17.57 -8.23 -21.52
C LEU A 27 -17.89 -8.41 -20.02
N PRO A 28 -18.30 -9.63 -19.60
CA PRO A 28 -18.35 -9.99 -18.20
C PRO A 28 -16.99 -9.77 -17.53
N ALA A 29 -17.01 -9.26 -16.29
CA ALA A 29 -15.79 -8.84 -15.58
C ALA A 29 -14.73 -9.94 -15.51
N ASP A 30 -15.11 -11.19 -15.23
CA ASP A 30 -14.16 -12.32 -15.15
C ASP A 30 -13.50 -12.62 -16.50
N ARG A 31 -14.24 -12.48 -17.60
CA ARG A 31 -13.69 -12.68 -18.95
C ARG A 31 -12.76 -11.54 -19.34
N ALA A 32 -13.14 -10.30 -19.06
CA ALA A 32 -12.29 -9.13 -19.28
C ALA A 32 -11.00 -9.23 -18.44
N ALA A 33 -11.11 -9.58 -17.16
CA ALA A 33 -9.98 -9.84 -16.27
C ALA A 33 -9.05 -10.95 -16.79
N THR A 34 -9.64 -12.04 -17.29
CA THR A 34 -8.87 -13.14 -17.90
C THR A 34 -8.13 -12.68 -19.15
N LEU A 35 -8.75 -11.85 -20.01
CA LEU A 35 -8.11 -11.29 -21.20
C LEU A 35 -6.96 -10.35 -20.83
N LEU A 36 -7.22 -9.40 -19.93
CA LEU A 36 -6.21 -8.45 -19.44
C LEU A 36 -5.02 -9.18 -18.81
N SER A 37 -5.27 -10.31 -18.13
CA SER A 37 -4.22 -11.17 -17.56
C SER A 37 -3.31 -11.84 -18.60
N ARG A 38 -3.71 -11.88 -19.88
CA ARG A 38 -2.91 -12.38 -21.00
C ARG A 38 -2.13 -11.29 -21.75
N ILE A 39 -2.40 -10.03 -21.42
CA ILE A 39 -1.68 -8.87 -21.96
C ILE A 39 -0.53 -8.55 -21.00
N GLU A 40 0.58 -8.04 -21.51
CA GLU A 40 1.68 -7.60 -20.65
C GLU A 40 1.21 -6.48 -19.68
N PRO A 41 1.81 -6.36 -18.48
CA PRO A 41 1.27 -5.46 -17.44
C PRO A 41 1.15 -4.00 -17.84
N ALA A 42 2.12 -3.45 -18.59
CA ALA A 42 2.09 -2.03 -18.96
C ALA A 42 0.97 -1.70 -19.97
N PRO A 43 0.83 -2.41 -21.10
CA PRO A 43 -0.32 -2.22 -22.00
C PRO A 43 -1.66 -2.52 -21.32
N ALA A 44 -1.73 -3.53 -20.45
CA ALA A 44 -2.95 -3.85 -19.71
C ALA A 44 -3.34 -2.73 -18.74
N ALA A 45 -2.37 -2.14 -18.04
CA ALA A 45 -2.58 -0.99 -17.18
C ALA A 45 -3.11 0.22 -17.97
N HIS A 46 -2.57 0.48 -19.16
CA HIS A 46 -3.06 1.55 -20.02
C HIS A 46 -4.51 1.32 -20.49
N LEU A 47 -4.86 0.07 -20.81
CA LEU A 47 -6.24 -0.30 -21.16
C LEU A 47 -7.19 -0.12 -19.99
N VAL A 48 -6.81 -0.57 -18.79
CA VAL A 48 -7.65 -0.42 -17.59
C VAL A 48 -7.83 1.06 -17.22
N ALA A 49 -6.81 1.89 -17.42
CA ALA A 49 -6.86 3.33 -17.22
C ALA A 49 -7.83 4.05 -18.18
N ALA A 50 -8.15 3.45 -19.32
CA ALA A 50 -9.09 3.98 -20.30
C ALA A 50 -10.55 3.57 -20.07
N LEU A 51 -10.81 2.66 -19.12
CA LEU A 51 -12.17 2.24 -18.77
C LEU A 51 -12.85 3.27 -17.87
N ASP A 52 -14.18 3.23 -17.82
CA ASP A 52 -14.93 3.79 -16.70
C ASP A 52 -14.40 3.27 -15.36
N VAL A 53 -14.38 4.14 -14.34
CA VAL A 53 -13.80 3.85 -13.02
C VAL A 53 -14.47 2.62 -12.38
N HIS A 54 -15.79 2.51 -12.44
CA HIS A 54 -16.48 1.35 -11.87
C HIS A 54 -16.23 0.09 -12.68
N ALA A 55 -16.15 0.22 -14.01
CA ALA A 55 -15.77 -0.88 -14.89
C ALA A 55 -14.36 -1.40 -14.57
N ALA A 56 -13.38 -0.52 -14.40
CA ALA A 56 -12.01 -0.85 -14.02
C ALA A 56 -11.95 -1.54 -12.65
N VAL A 57 -12.59 -0.97 -11.63
CA VAL A 57 -12.64 -1.54 -10.28
C VAL A 57 -13.18 -2.96 -10.29
N LYS A 58 -14.30 -3.20 -11.00
CA LYS A 58 -14.90 -4.53 -11.09
C LYS A 58 -13.97 -5.56 -11.73
N ARG A 59 -13.18 -5.15 -12.72
CA ARG A 59 -12.23 -6.02 -13.44
C ARG A 59 -10.97 -6.28 -12.62
N LEU A 60 -10.47 -5.29 -11.90
CA LEU A 60 -9.38 -5.47 -10.93
C LEU A 60 -9.80 -6.45 -9.82
N GLY A 61 -11.03 -6.33 -9.31
CA GLY A 61 -11.59 -7.30 -8.37
C GLY A 61 -11.65 -8.73 -8.90
N ALA A 62 -11.95 -8.92 -10.18
CA ALA A 62 -12.07 -10.24 -10.80
C ALA A 62 -10.72 -10.91 -11.15
N MET A 63 -9.60 -10.17 -11.24
CA MET A 63 -8.28 -10.75 -11.55
C MET A 63 -7.46 -11.19 -10.32
N GLY A 64 -7.97 -10.93 -9.12
CA GLY A 64 -7.27 -11.17 -7.86
C GLY A 64 -6.25 -10.07 -7.51
N VAL A 65 -5.96 -9.95 -6.21
CA VAL A 65 -5.17 -8.84 -5.64
C VAL A 65 -3.77 -8.75 -6.25
N GLU A 66 -2.97 -9.81 -6.23
CA GLU A 66 -1.58 -9.81 -6.72
C GLU A 66 -1.42 -9.26 -8.14
N ARG A 67 -2.33 -9.65 -9.05
CA ARG A 67 -2.26 -9.22 -10.45
C ARG A 67 -2.76 -7.79 -10.62
N ALA A 68 -3.84 -7.42 -9.94
CA ALA A 68 -4.33 -6.04 -9.94
C ALA A 68 -3.30 -5.07 -9.34
N VAL A 69 -2.61 -5.45 -8.27
CA VAL A 69 -1.49 -4.70 -7.67
C VAL A 69 -0.38 -4.46 -8.69
N SER A 70 -0.04 -5.50 -9.48
CA SER A 70 0.95 -5.37 -10.55
C SER A 70 0.53 -4.35 -11.61
N PHE A 71 -0.77 -4.19 -11.88
CA PHE A 71 -1.28 -3.19 -12.82
C PHE A 71 -1.28 -1.79 -12.20
N LEU A 72 -1.75 -1.65 -10.96
CA LEU A 72 -1.74 -0.37 -10.22
C LEU A 72 -0.33 0.23 -10.14
N ARG A 73 0.70 -0.61 -9.99
CA ARG A 73 2.12 -0.17 -9.99
C ARG A 73 2.61 0.40 -11.32
N MET A 74 1.97 0.03 -12.42
CA MET A 74 2.35 0.45 -13.77
C MET A 74 1.50 1.63 -14.27
N MET A 75 0.43 1.97 -13.55
CA MET A 75 -0.44 3.10 -13.86
C MET A 75 0.19 4.41 -13.39
N ASP A 76 -0.31 5.50 -14.00
CA ASP A 76 -0.15 6.83 -13.44
C ASP A 76 -0.76 6.88 -12.01
N SER A 77 -0.11 7.62 -11.12
CA SER A 77 -0.49 7.67 -9.70
C SER A 77 -1.89 8.23 -9.49
N ASP A 78 -2.34 9.17 -10.31
CA ASP A 78 -3.63 9.82 -10.14
C ASP A 78 -4.76 8.87 -10.54
N ILE A 79 -4.54 8.12 -11.62
CA ILE A 79 -5.47 7.08 -12.07
C ILE A 79 -5.55 5.95 -11.05
N ALA A 80 -4.41 5.42 -10.60
CA ALA A 80 -4.38 4.37 -9.60
C ALA A 80 -5.08 4.80 -8.30
N THR A 81 -4.86 6.04 -7.85
CA THR A 81 -5.51 6.60 -6.66
C THR A 81 -7.02 6.71 -6.85
N THR A 82 -7.47 7.21 -8.01
CA THR A 82 -8.90 7.32 -8.35
C THR A 82 -9.59 5.95 -8.28
N LEU A 83 -8.96 4.92 -8.84
CA LEU A 83 -9.47 3.54 -8.80
C LEU A 83 -9.54 3.01 -7.36
N LEU A 84 -8.48 3.21 -6.58
CA LEU A 84 -8.43 2.77 -5.19
C LEU A 84 -9.50 3.47 -4.33
N GLN A 85 -9.75 4.76 -4.54
CA GLN A 85 -10.82 5.47 -3.83
C GLN A 85 -12.20 4.91 -4.18
N ALA A 86 -12.43 4.55 -5.43
CA ALA A 86 -13.70 3.99 -5.88
C ALA A 86 -13.97 2.56 -5.36
N MET A 87 -12.94 1.82 -4.93
CA MET A 87 -13.07 0.47 -4.36
C MET A 87 -13.64 0.44 -2.94
N GLY A 88 -13.62 1.57 -2.23
CA GLY A 88 -13.91 1.63 -0.80
C GLY A 88 -12.76 1.10 0.06
N ALA A 89 -12.77 1.47 1.36
CA ALA A 89 -11.60 1.34 2.23
C ALA A 89 -11.08 -0.10 2.40
N SER A 90 -11.97 -1.09 2.58
CA SER A 90 -11.56 -2.48 2.81
C SER A 90 -10.86 -3.09 1.59
N ALA A 91 -11.45 -2.92 0.40
CA ALA A 91 -10.82 -3.40 -0.83
C ALA A 91 -9.53 -2.63 -1.13
N ALA A 92 -9.52 -1.30 -1.01
CA ALA A 92 -8.33 -0.49 -1.20
C ALA A 92 -7.17 -0.92 -0.27
N THR A 93 -7.47 -1.25 0.99
CA THR A 93 -6.49 -1.78 1.95
C THR A 93 -5.82 -3.04 1.41
N ALA A 94 -6.61 -3.99 0.91
CA ALA A 94 -6.08 -5.25 0.37
C ALA A 94 -5.14 -5.03 -0.83
N TYR A 95 -5.37 -4.00 -1.65
CA TYR A 95 -4.46 -3.65 -2.76
C TYR A 95 -3.25 -2.83 -2.31
N LEU A 96 -3.36 -2.06 -1.23
CA LEU A 96 -2.28 -1.19 -0.75
C LEU A 96 -1.27 -1.93 0.15
N SER A 97 -1.70 -2.86 1.00
CA SER A 97 -0.80 -3.66 1.87
C SER A 97 0.36 -4.35 1.13
N PRO A 98 0.17 -4.98 -0.05
CA PRO A 98 1.28 -5.60 -0.78
C PRO A 98 2.18 -4.60 -1.53
N LEU A 99 1.85 -3.31 -1.54
CA LEU A 99 2.71 -2.30 -2.15
C LEU A 99 3.89 -1.94 -1.24
N VAL A 100 4.96 -1.42 -1.84
CA VAL A 100 6.03 -0.79 -1.07
C VAL A 100 5.46 0.45 -0.35
N PRO A 101 5.84 0.69 0.93
CA PRO A 101 5.24 1.75 1.74
C PRO A 101 5.31 3.15 1.10
N ASP A 102 6.37 3.45 0.35
CA ASP A 102 6.51 4.71 -0.39
C ASP A 102 5.39 4.92 -1.41
N LEU A 103 5.02 3.88 -2.14
CA LEU A 103 3.96 3.98 -3.15
C LEU A 103 2.58 4.03 -2.47
N ALA A 104 2.36 3.17 -1.47
CA ALA A 104 1.11 3.17 -0.71
C ALA A 104 0.88 4.51 0.01
N GLY A 105 1.91 5.04 0.66
CA GLY A 105 1.89 6.34 1.32
C GLY A 105 1.59 7.48 0.35
N ARG A 106 2.21 7.49 -0.84
CA ARG A 106 1.88 8.47 -1.89
C ARG A 106 0.43 8.38 -2.35
N SER A 107 -0.08 7.17 -2.61
CA SER A 107 -1.48 6.99 -2.99
C SER A 107 -2.43 7.50 -1.90
N LEU A 108 -2.21 7.11 -0.65
CA LEU A 108 -3.00 7.58 0.49
C LEU A 108 -2.90 9.10 0.73
N ALA A 109 -1.79 9.74 0.37
CA ALA A 109 -1.63 11.19 0.46
C ALA A 109 -2.53 11.93 -0.55
N GLN A 110 -2.72 11.36 -1.74
CA GLN A 110 -3.56 11.90 -2.81
C GLN A 110 -5.07 11.62 -2.59
N MET A 111 -5.42 10.70 -1.70
CA MET A 111 -6.81 10.38 -1.38
C MET A 111 -7.47 11.46 -0.50
N ASP A 112 -8.80 11.47 -0.56
CA ASP A 112 -9.66 12.13 0.42
C ASP A 112 -9.24 11.74 1.86
N PRO A 113 -8.99 12.71 2.77
CA PRO A 113 -8.39 12.39 4.06
C PRO A 113 -9.20 11.43 4.94
N PRO A 114 -10.54 11.54 5.06
CA PRO A 114 -11.36 10.54 5.73
C PRO A 114 -11.21 9.12 5.15
N ALA A 115 -11.22 8.98 3.82
CA ALA A 115 -11.04 7.68 3.17
C ALA A 115 -9.65 7.09 3.46
N ALA A 116 -8.60 7.91 3.37
CA ALA A 116 -7.23 7.50 3.68
C ALA A 116 -7.07 7.06 5.14
N ALA A 117 -7.64 7.82 6.08
CA ALA A 117 -7.64 7.45 7.50
C ALA A 117 -8.34 6.11 7.74
N LYS A 118 -9.48 5.88 7.08
CA LYS A 118 -10.20 4.60 7.19
C LYS A 118 -9.38 3.42 6.65
N ILE A 119 -8.63 3.60 5.57
CA ILE A 119 -7.72 2.58 5.05
C ILE A 119 -6.59 2.30 6.06
N LEU A 120 -5.97 3.33 6.62
CA LEU A 120 -4.92 3.18 7.62
C LEU A 120 -5.39 2.43 8.88
N GLU A 121 -6.65 2.62 9.29
CA GLU A 121 -7.26 1.86 10.39
C GLU A 121 -7.48 0.37 10.09
N LEU A 122 -7.54 -0.01 8.82
CA LEU A 122 -7.79 -1.39 8.38
C LEU A 122 -6.49 -2.14 8.05
N MET A 123 -5.39 -1.42 7.84
CA MET A 123 -4.05 -1.98 7.65
C MET A 123 -3.50 -2.58 8.96
N ASP A 124 -2.50 -3.46 8.83
CA ASP A 124 -1.66 -3.83 9.97
C ASP A 124 -0.96 -2.59 10.53
N ASP A 125 -0.81 -2.51 11.86
CA ASP A 125 -0.23 -1.34 12.54
C ASP A 125 1.15 -0.95 11.97
N VAL A 126 1.99 -1.94 11.65
CA VAL A 126 3.36 -1.70 11.14
C VAL A 126 3.30 -1.19 9.70
N GLU A 127 2.41 -1.74 8.87
CA GLU A 127 2.19 -1.27 7.49
C GLU A 127 1.66 0.17 7.47
N ALA A 128 0.66 0.47 8.31
CA ALA A 128 0.09 1.79 8.45
C ALA A 128 1.15 2.80 8.91
N LEU A 129 1.96 2.45 9.92
CA LEU A 129 3.07 3.29 10.39
C LEU A 129 4.10 3.56 9.28
N ARG A 130 4.48 2.55 8.51
CA ARG A 130 5.41 2.72 7.37
C ARG A 130 4.83 3.65 6.30
N CYS A 131 3.54 3.55 6.01
CA CYS A 131 2.88 4.47 5.08
C CYS A 131 2.88 5.90 5.61
N LEU A 132 2.57 6.11 6.90
CA LEU A 132 2.59 7.42 7.54
C LEU A 132 3.99 8.07 7.56
N VAL A 133 5.04 7.26 7.72
CA VAL A 133 6.43 7.74 7.66
C VAL A 133 6.85 8.11 6.24
N ALA A 134 6.31 7.42 5.23
CA ALA A 134 6.59 7.70 3.82
C ALA A 134 5.88 8.97 3.29
N MET A 135 4.84 9.44 3.96
CA MET A 135 4.14 10.69 3.66
C MET A 135 4.89 11.91 4.21
N ASP A 136 4.55 13.10 3.71
CA ASP A 136 4.98 14.32 4.39
C ASP A 136 4.26 14.49 5.74
N ARG A 137 4.95 15.14 6.67
CA ARG A 137 4.53 15.28 8.06
C ARG A 137 3.13 15.87 8.20
N ARG A 138 2.76 16.86 7.39
CA ARG A 138 1.45 17.53 7.49
C ARG A 138 0.34 16.57 7.09
N THR A 139 0.51 15.89 5.97
CA THR A 139 -0.41 14.86 5.48
C THR A 139 -0.59 13.78 6.53
N SER A 140 0.49 13.19 7.07
CA SER A 140 0.40 12.15 8.09
C SER A 140 -0.40 12.59 9.32
N PHE A 141 -0.16 13.81 9.82
CA PHE A 141 -0.90 14.34 10.97
C PHE A 141 -2.40 14.50 10.70
N GLU A 142 -2.76 15.00 9.53
CA GLU A 142 -4.17 15.15 9.14
C GLU A 142 -4.88 13.78 9.11
N ARG A 143 -4.23 12.73 8.59
CA ARG A 143 -4.82 11.39 8.54
C ARG A 143 -4.97 10.81 9.94
N VAL A 144 -3.92 10.88 10.76
CA VAL A 144 -3.96 10.39 12.16
C VAL A 144 -5.02 11.11 12.99
N ALA A 145 -5.23 12.41 12.77
CA ALA A 145 -6.27 13.18 13.47
C ALA A 145 -7.70 12.71 13.16
N LEU A 146 -7.90 12.07 12.00
CA LEU A 146 -9.19 11.53 11.57
C LEU A 146 -9.38 10.06 11.97
N MET A 147 -8.33 9.38 12.43
CA MET A 147 -8.42 7.99 12.86
C MET A 147 -9.16 7.86 14.20
N ASN A 148 -9.83 6.72 14.37
CA ASN A 148 -10.36 6.26 15.64
C ASN A 148 -9.25 6.20 16.70
N ARG A 149 -9.59 6.68 17.90
CA ARG A 149 -8.76 6.63 19.10
C ARG A 149 -8.18 5.25 19.40
N ASP A 150 -8.92 4.17 19.16
CA ASP A 150 -8.43 2.82 19.42
C ASP A 150 -7.38 2.35 18.41
N ALA A 151 -7.53 2.72 17.13
CA ALA A 151 -6.51 2.45 16.12
C ALA A 151 -5.23 3.23 16.44
N MET A 152 -5.35 4.52 16.75
CA MET A 152 -4.21 5.34 17.16
C MET A 152 -3.51 4.80 18.42
N ARG A 153 -4.26 4.29 19.40
CA ARG A 153 -3.69 3.65 20.60
C ARG A 153 -2.91 2.38 20.28
N GLN A 154 -3.42 1.54 19.40
CA GLN A 154 -2.76 0.30 18.98
C GLN A 154 -1.43 0.60 18.28
N MET A 155 -1.42 1.54 17.34
CA MET A 155 -0.20 1.97 16.65
C MET A 155 0.85 2.53 17.63
N LEU A 156 0.45 3.36 18.60
CA LEU A 156 1.36 3.89 19.62
C LEU A 156 1.91 2.78 20.54
N ALA A 157 1.07 1.83 20.94
CA ALA A 157 1.51 0.69 21.75
C ALA A 157 2.52 -0.17 20.96
N ARG A 158 2.34 -0.31 19.64
CA ARG A 158 3.25 -1.05 18.77
C ARG A 158 4.62 -0.36 18.69
N LEU A 159 4.66 0.95 18.47
CA LEU A 159 5.90 1.75 18.49
C LEU A 159 6.64 1.65 19.84
N ALA A 160 5.90 1.69 20.96
CA ALA A 160 6.49 1.50 22.28
C ALA A 160 7.09 0.10 22.44
N SER A 161 6.45 -0.95 21.90
CA SER A 161 6.97 -2.32 21.95
C SER A 161 8.22 -2.53 21.07
N GLU A 162 8.29 -1.89 19.90
CA GLU A 162 9.44 -1.96 18.99
C GLU A 162 10.65 -1.24 19.57
N SER A 163 10.47 -0.02 20.09
CA SER A 163 11.56 0.74 20.71
C SER A 163 12.17 0.04 21.94
N VAL A 164 11.37 -0.64 22.75
CA VAL A 164 11.85 -1.46 23.86
C VAL A 164 12.64 -2.68 23.37
N SER A 165 12.17 -3.32 22.30
CA SER A 165 12.83 -4.50 21.69
C SER A 165 14.17 -4.13 21.04
N GLU A 166 14.24 -2.98 20.37
CA GLU A 166 15.45 -2.46 19.73
C GLU A 166 16.50 -2.07 20.79
N SER A 167 16.09 -1.37 21.86
CA SER A 167 16.99 -1.05 22.98
C SER A 167 17.53 -2.28 23.70
N GLN A 168 16.73 -3.35 23.81
CA GLN A 168 17.19 -4.63 24.36
C GLN A 168 18.15 -5.37 23.43
N ARG A 169 17.95 -5.31 22.12
CA ARG A 169 18.90 -5.87 21.13
C ARG A 169 20.23 -5.14 21.16
N ASP A 170 20.23 -3.80 21.21
CA ASP A 170 21.46 -3.01 21.34
C ASP A 170 22.23 -3.34 22.62
N ARG A 171 21.53 -3.52 23.75
CA ARG A 171 22.15 -3.98 25.01
C ARG A 171 22.71 -5.40 24.92
N HIS A 172 22.12 -6.28 24.12
CA HIS A 172 22.59 -7.65 23.95
C HIS A 172 23.80 -7.73 22.99
N VAL A 173 23.84 -6.90 21.95
CA VAL A 173 24.99 -6.77 21.04
C VAL A 173 26.16 -6.05 21.74
N LEU A 174 25.90 -5.11 22.64
CA LEU A 174 26.89 -4.44 23.49
C LEU A 174 27.22 -5.23 24.78
N GLY A 175 27.19 -6.57 24.74
CA GLY A 175 27.66 -7.47 25.79
C GLY A 175 29.16 -7.39 26.10
N VAL A 176 29.74 -6.19 26.09
CA VAL A 176 31.01 -5.87 26.76
C VAL A 176 30.66 -5.46 28.19
N PRO A 177 31.20 -6.15 29.22
CA PRO A 177 30.88 -5.82 30.60
C PRO A 177 31.43 -4.43 30.93
N HIS A 178 30.54 -3.47 31.17
CA HIS A 178 30.90 -2.25 31.88
C HIS A 178 31.40 -2.64 33.27
N ARG A 179 32.72 -2.58 33.48
CA ARG A 179 33.29 -2.55 34.83
C ARG A 179 32.67 -1.36 35.55
N PRO A 180 32.13 -1.51 36.76
CA PRO A 180 31.72 -0.37 37.55
C PRO A 180 32.98 0.46 37.83
N CYS A 181 32.97 1.73 37.41
CA CYS A 181 33.96 2.71 37.84
C CYS A 181 33.88 2.81 39.36
N ARG A 182 34.73 2.07 40.06
CA ARG A 182 34.98 2.23 41.50
C ARG A 182 35.60 3.62 41.67
N VAL A 183 34.78 4.56 42.11
CA VAL A 183 35.27 5.83 42.66
C VAL A 183 36.11 5.47 43.87
N ARG A 184 37.43 5.65 43.75
CA ARG A 184 38.40 5.37 44.80
C ARG A 184 38.31 6.53 45.81
N PRO A 185 38.00 6.30 47.09
CA PRO A 185 38.06 7.36 48.08
C PRO A 185 39.53 7.68 48.35
N VAL A 186 39.98 8.89 48.04
CA VAL A 186 41.26 9.39 48.52
C VAL A 186 41.03 9.89 49.94
N GLY A 187 41.20 9.00 50.90
CA GLY A 187 41.47 9.38 52.28
C GLY A 187 42.95 9.75 52.40
N GLY A 188 43.22 10.97 52.84
CA GLY A 188 44.54 11.42 53.28
C GLY A 188 44.39 12.18 54.59
N HIS A 189 44.83 11.55 55.68
CA HIS A 189 44.81 12.07 57.05
C HIS A 189 45.97 13.06 57.31
N THR A 190 45.65 14.09 58.09
CA THR A 190 46.44 14.79 59.13
C THR A 190 47.96 14.92 59.01
N HIS A 191 48.44 16.16 59.05
CA HIS A 191 49.27 16.66 60.16
C HIS A 191 49.11 18.17 60.31
#